data_AF-B8IXV4-F1
#
_entry.id   AF-B8IXV4-F1
#
_cell.length_a   1.000
_cell.length_b   1.000
_cell.length_c   1.000
_cell.angle_alpha   90.00
_cell.angle_beta   90.00
_cell.angle_gamma   90.00
#
_symmetry.space_group_name_H-M   'P 1'
#
loop_
_entity.id
_entity.type
_entity.pdbx_description
1 polymer ?
#
loop_
_entity_poly.entity_id
_entity_poly.type
_entity_poly.pdbx_seq_one_letter_code
_entity_poly.pdbx_strand_id
1 'polypeptide(L)'
;MTKSDGHFAITPHTRAHVRERSPRVTDTLGHLVTVALADRFGPWANGISEPERTARLRCLRALTHLICGPRGWTLCDTLERAETDPDALVRSVDELGRLPALDRRKILSSFAHLHRRRR
;
A
#
# COMPACT_ATOMS: atom_id res chain seq x y z
N MET A 1 40.62 42.90 44.36
CA MET A 1 39.97 42.39 45.59
C MET A 1 38.48 42.58 45.35
N THR A 2 37.61 41.59 45.22
CA THR A 2 37.53 40.24 45.81
C THR A 2 36.79 39.30 44.86
N LYS A 3 37.27 38.05 44.78
CA LYS A 3 36.59 36.89 44.17
C LYS A 3 35.24 36.64 44.84
N SER A 4 34.28 36.11 44.09
CA SER A 4 33.23 35.22 44.60
C SER A 4 32.69 34.39 43.45
N ASP A 5 33.24 33.19 43.36
CA ASP A 5 32.90 32.11 42.46
C ASP A 5 31.48 31.59 42.74
N GLY A 6 30.61 31.62 41.72
CA GLY A 6 29.29 31.01 41.73
C GLY A 6 29.22 29.91 40.68
N HIS A 7 29.56 28.70 41.12
CA HIS A 7 29.66 27.46 40.38
C HIS A 7 28.30 27.05 39.75
N PHE A 8 28.11 27.21 38.43
CA PHE A 8 26.98 26.59 37.73
C PHE A 8 27.48 25.32 37.05
N ALA A 9 27.21 24.17 37.68
CA ALA A 9 27.57 22.86 37.19
C ALA A 9 26.85 22.59 35.86
N ILE A 10 27.62 22.41 34.79
CA ILE A 10 27.13 21.87 33.52
C ILE A 10 27.11 20.35 33.67
N THR A 11 25.92 19.78 33.86
CA THR A 11 25.71 18.34 33.85
C THR A 11 25.74 17.81 32.40
N PRO A 12 26.59 16.83 32.05
CA PRO A 12 26.57 16.21 30.73
C PRO A 12 25.59 15.03 30.72
N HIS A 13 24.43 15.19 30.09
CA HIS A 13 23.59 14.04 29.76
C HIS A 13 23.86 13.58 28.32
N THR A 14 24.85 12.69 28.22
CA THR A 14 25.07 11.83 27.04
C THR A 14 24.18 10.58 27.15
N ARG A 15 23.68 10.13 25.98
CA ARG A 15 22.94 8.87 25.66
C ARG A 15 21.46 8.86 26.10
N ALA A 16 20.50 8.37 25.32
CA ALA A 16 20.59 7.43 24.21
C ALA A 16 19.48 7.68 23.18
N HIS A 17 19.79 7.36 21.93
CA HIS A 17 18.79 7.07 20.90
C HIS A 17 17.75 6.07 21.42
N VAL A 18 16.51 6.53 21.59
CA VAL A 18 15.35 5.66 21.52
C VAL A 18 14.51 6.19 20.35
N ARG A 19 14.68 5.54 19.19
CA ARG A 19 13.65 5.52 18.15
C ARG A 19 12.47 4.77 18.78
N GLU A 20 11.57 5.52 19.41
CA GLU A 20 10.28 4.99 19.82
C GLU A 20 9.55 4.54 18.55
N ARG A 21 9.50 3.22 18.40
CA ARG A 21 8.72 2.50 17.40
C ARG A 21 7.29 3.03 17.44
N SER A 22 6.79 3.43 16.27
CA SER A 22 5.37 3.62 16.00
C SER A 22 4.53 2.51 16.63
N PRO A 23 3.46 2.88 17.36
CA PRO A 23 2.41 1.93 17.66
C PRO A 23 1.07 2.54 17.29
N ARG A 24 0.70 2.52 16.00
CA ARG A 24 -0.70 2.54 15.55
C ARG A 24 -0.84 1.76 14.24
N VAL A 25 -0.65 0.45 14.32
CA VAL A 25 -1.46 -0.45 13.49
C VAL A 25 -2.80 -0.53 14.22
N THR A 26 -3.64 0.49 14.02
CA THR A 26 -5.07 0.33 14.27
C THR A 26 -5.56 -0.65 13.22
N ASP A 27 -5.58 -1.91 13.65
CA ASP A 27 -6.43 -2.97 13.11
C ASP A 27 -7.88 -2.52 13.31
N THR A 28 -8.37 -1.70 12.38
CA THR A 28 -9.79 -1.33 12.32
C THR A 28 -10.50 -2.44 11.57
N LEU A 29 -10.91 -3.48 12.29
CA LEU A 29 -11.93 -4.42 11.84
C LEU A 29 -13.21 -3.62 11.53
N GLY A 30 -13.61 -3.59 10.25
CA GLY A 30 -14.79 -2.83 9.84
C GLY A 30 -15.39 -3.15 8.48
N HIS A 31 -14.86 -4.12 7.72
CA HIS A 31 -15.62 -4.71 6.62
C HIS A 31 -15.06 -6.12 6.34
N LEU A 32 -15.86 -7.17 6.52
CA LEU A 32 -15.49 -8.56 6.25
C LEU A 32 -15.48 -8.82 4.73
N VAL A 33 -14.80 -7.96 4.00
CA VAL A 33 -14.56 -8.06 2.57
C VAL A 33 -13.46 -9.10 2.39
N THR A 34 -13.89 -10.36 2.27
CA THR A 34 -12.97 -11.49 2.27
C THR A 34 -12.50 -11.80 0.85
N VAL A 35 -11.34 -11.26 0.49
CA VAL A 35 -10.59 -11.72 -0.68
C VAL A 35 -10.05 -13.14 -0.41
N ALA A 36 -10.24 -14.05 -1.37
CA ALA A 36 -9.75 -15.42 -1.29
C ALA A 36 -8.22 -15.45 -1.09
N LEU A 37 -7.69 -16.45 -0.37
CA LEU A 37 -6.27 -16.48 0.02
C LEU A 37 -5.32 -16.36 -1.18
N ALA A 38 -5.65 -17.02 -2.29
CA ALA A 38 -4.87 -16.98 -3.53
C ALA A 38 -4.79 -15.58 -4.16
N ASP A 39 -5.76 -14.70 -3.88
CA ASP A 39 -5.88 -13.37 -4.45
C ASP A 39 -5.32 -12.27 -3.51
N ARG A 40 -4.76 -12.64 -2.35
CA ARG A 40 -4.19 -11.70 -1.36
C ARG A 40 -2.79 -11.21 -1.73
N PHE A 41 -2.64 -10.61 -2.89
CA PHE A 41 -1.38 -10.01 -3.36
C PHE A 41 -1.59 -8.57 -3.83
N GLY A 42 -0.50 -7.83 -4.08
CA GLY A 42 -0.57 -6.49 -4.63
C GLY A 42 -1.43 -5.53 -3.79
N PRO A 43 -2.49 -4.90 -4.34
CA PRO A 43 -3.41 -4.04 -3.60
C PRO A 43 -4.41 -4.80 -2.72
N TRP A 44 -4.56 -6.11 -2.89
CA TRP A 44 -5.44 -6.97 -2.08
C TRP A 44 -4.71 -7.66 -0.93
N ALA A 45 -3.41 -7.39 -0.76
CA ALA A 45 -2.64 -7.92 0.34
C ALA A 45 -3.15 -7.37 1.69
N ASN A 46 -3.10 -8.23 2.70
CA ASN A 46 -3.34 -7.85 4.09
C ASN A 46 -2.15 -7.02 4.61
N GLY A 47 -2.40 -6.11 5.56
CA GLY A 47 -1.34 -5.39 6.27
C GLY A 47 -0.55 -4.36 5.47
N ILE A 48 -1.02 -3.96 4.27
CA ILE A 48 -0.49 -2.78 3.57
C ILE A 48 -1.19 -1.52 4.05
N SER A 49 -0.44 -0.41 4.13
CA SER A 49 -1.01 0.88 4.49
C SER A 49 -1.98 1.38 3.42
N GLU A 50 -2.93 2.21 3.81
CA GLU A 50 -3.92 2.78 2.89
C GLU A 50 -3.26 3.58 1.73
N PRO A 51 -2.25 4.45 1.96
CA PRO A 51 -1.59 5.14 0.84
C PRO A 51 -0.89 4.19 -0.14
N GLU A 52 -0.27 3.12 0.36
CA GLU A 52 0.37 2.10 -0.49
C GLU A 52 -0.69 1.33 -1.30
N ARG A 53 -1.84 1.03 -0.69
CA ARG A 53 -2.96 0.39 -1.40
C ARG A 53 -3.45 1.27 -2.54
N THR A 54 -3.71 2.55 -2.29
CA THR A 54 -4.13 3.51 -3.32
C THR A 54 -3.09 3.61 -4.44
N ALA A 55 -1.79 3.69 -4.11
CA ALA A 55 -0.73 3.72 -5.11
C ALA A 55 -0.73 2.46 -6.01
N ARG A 56 -0.89 1.28 -5.40
CA ARG A 56 -0.98 0.01 -6.14
C ARG A 56 -2.23 -0.08 -7.01
N LEU A 57 -3.38 0.37 -6.52
CA LEU A 57 -4.63 0.44 -7.30
C LEU A 57 -4.45 1.32 -8.55
N ARG A 58 -3.90 2.53 -8.38
CA ARG A 58 -3.61 3.45 -9.49
C ARG A 58 -2.64 2.84 -10.50
N CYS A 59 -1.60 2.15 -10.02
CA CYS A 59 -0.66 1.45 -10.88
C CYS A 59 -1.35 0.33 -11.70
N LEU A 60 -2.17 -0.50 -11.05
CA LEU A 60 -2.93 -1.56 -11.72
C LEU A 60 -3.91 -0.99 -12.76
N ARG A 61 -4.57 0.12 -12.43
CA ARG A 61 -5.46 0.85 -13.35
C ARG A 61 -4.71 1.36 -14.58
N ALA A 62 -3.52 1.95 -14.39
CA ALA A 62 -2.68 2.41 -15.49
C ALA A 62 -2.22 1.25 -16.40
N LEU A 63 -1.77 0.13 -15.84
CA LEU A 63 -1.39 -1.06 -16.60
C LEU A 63 -2.57 -1.66 -17.36
N THR A 64 -3.73 -1.72 -16.73
CA THR A 64 -4.97 -2.21 -17.36
C THR A 64 -5.35 -1.33 -18.55
N HIS A 65 -5.32 -0.01 -18.38
CA HIS A 65 -5.60 0.93 -19.45
C HIS A 65 -4.62 0.76 -20.62
N LEU A 66 -3.33 0.65 -20.35
CA LEU A 66 -2.28 0.52 -21.37
C LEU A 66 -2.35 -0.80 -22.15
N ILE A 67 -2.60 -1.92 -21.45
CA ILE A 67 -2.53 -3.27 -22.04
C ILE A 67 -3.86 -3.67 -22.70
N CYS A 68 -4.98 -3.35 -22.06
CA CYS A 68 -6.30 -3.81 -22.48
C CYS A 68 -7.05 -2.77 -23.31
N GLY A 69 -6.71 -1.49 -23.17
CA GLY A 69 -7.49 -0.39 -23.75
C GLY A 69 -8.96 -0.47 -23.32
N PRO A 70 -9.93 -0.29 -24.25
CA PRO A 70 -11.36 -0.35 -23.93
C PRO A 70 -11.82 -1.67 -23.30
N ARG A 71 -11.15 -2.80 -23.58
CA ARG A 71 -11.50 -4.10 -23.01
C ARG A 71 -11.32 -4.14 -21.49
N GLY A 72 -10.50 -3.25 -20.93
CA GLY A 72 -10.23 -3.17 -19.50
C GLY A 72 -11.07 -2.14 -18.75
N TRP A 73 -12.03 -1.47 -19.39
CA TRP A 73 -12.74 -0.35 -18.78
C TRP A 73 -13.48 -0.71 -17.50
N THR A 74 -14.17 -1.84 -17.45
CA THR A 74 -14.88 -2.29 -16.24
C THR A 74 -13.91 -2.49 -15.07
N LEU A 75 -12.73 -3.08 -15.34
CA LEU A 75 -11.70 -3.23 -14.31
C LEU A 75 -11.13 -1.87 -13.90
N CYS A 76 -10.88 -0.95 -14.85
CA CYS A 76 -10.38 0.39 -14.54
C CYS A 76 -11.34 1.18 -13.64
N ASP A 77 -12.63 1.19 -13.96
CA ASP A 77 -13.67 1.85 -13.15
C ASP A 77 -13.77 1.23 -11.76
N THR A 78 -13.73 -0.10 -11.66
CA THR A 78 -13.78 -0.79 -10.38
C THR A 78 -12.53 -0.52 -9.52
N LEU A 79 -11.35 -0.46 -10.14
CA LEU A 79 -10.09 -0.11 -9.45
C LEU A 79 -10.06 1.33 -8.96
N GLU A 80 -10.68 2.25 -9.69
CA GLU A 80 -10.82 3.66 -9.28
C GLU A 80 -11.76 3.79 -8.08
N ARG A 81 -12.92 3.12 -8.11
CA ARG A 81 -13.85 3.08 -6.97
C ARG A 81 -13.22 2.41 -5.75
N ALA A 82 -12.39 1.40 -5.95
CA ALA A 82 -11.68 0.72 -4.87
C ALA A 82 -10.71 1.62 -4.09
N GLU A 83 -10.39 2.83 -4.58
CA GLU A 83 -9.60 3.81 -3.83
C GLU A 83 -10.34 4.30 -2.57
N THR A 84 -11.67 4.26 -2.55
CA THR A 84 -12.50 4.73 -1.42
C THR A 84 -13.60 3.75 -0.99
N ASP A 85 -13.93 2.76 -1.81
CA ASP A 85 -14.96 1.74 -1.55
C ASP A 85 -14.32 0.34 -1.34
N PRO A 86 -14.32 -0.21 -0.11
CA PRO A 86 -13.84 -1.56 0.16
C PRO A 86 -14.59 -2.66 -0.61
N ASP A 87 -15.88 -2.51 -0.91
CA ASP A 87 -16.61 -3.52 -1.68
C ASP A 87 -16.17 -3.51 -3.15
N ALA A 88 -15.81 -2.34 -3.70
CA ALA A 88 -15.18 -2.24 -5.01
C ALA A 88 -13.80 -2.93 -5.04
N LEU A 89 -13.07 -2.94 -3.91
CA LEU A 89 -11.80 -3.66 -3.83
C LEU A 89 -11.99 -5.17 -4.06
N VAL A 90 -13.01 -5.80 -3.48
CA VAL A 90 -13.32 -7.21 -3.77
C VAL A 90 -13.80 -7.41 -5.21
N ARG A 91 -14.74 -6.57 -5.68
CA ARG A 91 -15.23 -6.66 -7.06
C ARG A 91 -14.10 -6.57 -8.09
N SER A 92 -13.07 -5.77 -7.82
CA SER A 92 -11.93 -5.62 -8.73
C SER A 92 -11.14 -6.93 -8.96
N VAL A 93 -11.14 -7.86 -8.00
CA VAL A 93 -10.54 -9.20 -8.17
C VAL A 93 -11.33 -10.00 -9.19
N ASP A 94 -12.66 -9.97 -9.09
CA ASP A 94 -13.54 -10.67 -10.02
C ASP A 94 -13.41 -10.10 -11.43
N GLU A 95 -13.38 -8.76 -11.57
CA GLU A 95 -13.20 -8.11 -12.88
C GLU A 95 -11.84 -8.45 -13.51
N LEU A 96 -10.77 -8.51 -12.69
CA LEU A 96 -9.47 -9.00 -13.16
C LEU A 96 -9.56 -10.46 -13.61
N GLY A 97 -10.32 -11.28 -12.90
CA GLY A 97 -10.59 -12.69 -13.23
C GLY A 97 -11.32 -12.87 -14.57
N ARG A 98 -12.22 -11.95 -14.92
CA ARG A 98 -13.01 -11.95 -16.16
C ARG A 98 -12.23 -11.55 -17.41
N LEU A 99 -11.07 -10.92 -17.27
CA LEU A 99 -10.24 -10.56 -18.42
C LEU A 99 -9.76 -11.81 -19.18
N PRO A 100 -9.55 -11.70 -20.51
CA PRO A 100 -8.90 -12.75 -21.28
C PRO A 100 -7.57 -13.17 -20.65
N ALA A 101 -7.29 -14.48 -20.61
CA ALA A 101 -6.14 -15.02 -19.88
C ALA A 101 -4.79 -14.40 -20.31
N LEU A 102 -4.64 -14.01 -21.57
CA LEU A 102 -3.44 -13.32 -22.04
C LEU A 102 -3.29 -11.92 -21.44
N ASP A 103 -4.37 -11.13 -21.46
CA ASP A 103 -4.40 -9.77 -20.92
C ASP A 103 -4.13 -9.78 -19.41
N ARG A 104 -4.80 -10.67 -18.68
CA ARG A 104 -4.59 -10.87 -17.24
C ARG A 104 -3.13 -11.19 -16.91
N ARG A 105 -2.52 -12.14 -17.63
CA ARG A 105 -1.10 -12.50 -17.43
C ARG A 105 -0.16 -11.34 -17.68
N LYS A 106 -0.40 -10.54 -18.73
CA LYS A 106 0.43 -9.36 -19.05
C LYS A 106 0.35 -8.29 -17.96
N ILE A 107 -0.85 -8.00 -17.46
CA ILE A 107 -1.05 -7.05 -16.36
C ILE A 107 -0.30 -7.53 -15.11
N LEU A 108 -0.56 -8.77 -14.67
CA LEU A 108 0.01 -9.32 -13.45
C LEU A 108 1.54 -9.43 -13.52
N SER A 109 2.08 -9.87 -14.65
CA SER A 109 3.53 -9.94 -14.86
C SER A 109 4.18 -8.56 -14.82
N SER A 110 3.58 -7.56 -15.50
CA SER A 110 4.09 -6.18 -15.49
C SER A 110 4.03 -5.57 -14.10
N PHE A 111 2.93 -5.77 -13.39
CA PHE A 111 2.75 -5.30 -12.02
C PHE A 111 3.78 -5.93 -11.07
N ALA A 112 3.97 -7.25 -11.15
CA ALA A 112 4.96 -7.96 -10.34
C ALA A 112 6.39 -7.49 -10.64
N HIS A 113 6.70 -7.22 -11.92
CA HIS A 113 8.01 -6.71 -12.31
C HIS A 113 8.28 -5.31 -11.73
N LEU A 114 7.28 -4.42 -11.76
CA LEU A 114 7.40 -3.07 -11.22
C LEU A 114 7.69 -3.05 -9.71
N HIS A 115 7.06 -3.95 -8.96
CA HIS A 115 7.19 -4.03 -7.50
C HIS A 115 8.34 -4.92 -7.03
N ARG A 116 9.02 -5.61 -7.95
CA ARG A 116 10.22 -6.36 -7.62
C ARG A 116 11.35 -5.37 -7.38
N ARG A 117 11.94 -5.37 -6.18
CA ARG A 117 13.16 -4.61 -5.91
C ARG A 117 14.21 -5.04 -6.93
N ARG A 118 14.70 -4.11 -7.75
CA ARG A 118 15.87 -4.34 -8.60
C ARG A 118 17.03 -4.67 -7.65
N ARG A 119 17.55 -5.89 -7.78
CA ARG A 119 18.78 -6.29 -7.10
C ARG A 119 19.97 -5.66 -7.79
#